data_AF-A0A3B8T3G1-F1
#
_entry.id   AF-A0A3B8T3G1-F1
#
_cell.length_a   1.000
_cell.length_b   1.000
_cell.length_c   1.000
_cell.angle_alpha   90.00
_cell.angle_beta   90.00
_cell.angle_gamma   90.00
#
_symmetry.space_group_name_H-M   'P 1'
#
loop_
_entity.id
_entity.type
_entity.pdbx_description
1 polymer ?
#
loop_
_entity_poly.entity_id
_entity_poly.type
_entity_poly.pdbx_seq_one_letter_code
_entity_poly.pdbx_strand_id
1 'polypeptide(L)' 'VEALINQLRIQMRLNTPTDIRVACPWYKPQNNKTSIVPDYFVKETHEWIVFPHEINGLSKDEIANGKTDLSNIQDIL' A
#
# COMPACT_ATOMS: atom_id res chain seq x y z
N VAL A 1 -2.35 2.74 -8.90
CA VAL A 1 -2.18 1.50 -9.69
C VAL A 1 -2.63 1.70 -11.14
N GLU A 2 -3.83 2.23 -11.38
CA GLU A 2 -4.33 2.53 -12.75
C GLU A 2 -3.33 3.26 -13.65
N ALA A 3 -2.76 4.37 -13.17
CA ALA A 3 -1.77 5.14 -13.93
C ALA A 3 -0.54 4.30 -14.35
N LEU A 4 -0.10 3.37 -13.51
CA LEU A 4 1.03 2.49 -13.80
C LEU A 4 0.67 1.48 -14.90
N ILE A 5 -0.51 0.86 -14.81
CA ILE A 5 -1.00 -0.09 -15.83
C ILE A 5 -1.17 0.62 -17.18
N ASN A 6 -1.72 1.84 -17.18
CA ASN A 6 -1.86 2.64 -18.39
C ASN A 6 -0.50 3.00 -18.99
N GLN A 7 0.47 3.37 -18.16
CA GLN A 7 1.83 3.66 -18.62
C GLN A 7 2.51 2.41 -19.21
N LEU A 8 2.32 1.25 -18.58
CA LEU A 8 2.82 -0.04 -19.08
C LEU A 8 2.24 -0.38 -20.46
N ARG A 9 0.93 -0.15 -20.67
CA ARG A 9 0.27 -0.33 -21.97
C ARG A 9 0.87 0.59 -23.04
N ILE A 10 1.12 1.85 -22.71
CA ILE A 10 1.72 2.83 -23.64
C ILE A 10 3.15 2.44 -24.01
N GLN A 11 3.96 2.03 -23.03
CA GLN A 11 5.38 1.75 -23.26
C GLN A 11 5.63 0.41 -23.94
N MET A 12 4.91 -0.65 -23.56
CA MET A 12 5.15 -1.99 -24.11
C MET A 12 4.41 -2.25 -25.43
N ARG A 13 3.33 -1.50 -25.74
CA ARG A 13 2.56 -1.61 -26.98
C ARG A 13 2.13 -3.05 -27.27
N LEU A 14 2.65 -3.66 -28.35
CA LEU A 14 2.35 -5.03 -28.75
C LEU A 14 2.92 -6.08 -27.79
N ASN A 15 3.88 -5.70 -26.96
CA ASN A 15 4.49 -6.58 -25.96
C ASN A 15 3.81 -6.48 -24.59
N THR A 16 2.72 -5.72 -24.46
CA THR A 16 1.98 -5.66 -23.20
C THR A 16 1.38 -7.04 -22.89
N PRO A 17 1.60 -7.58 -21.67
CA PRO A 17 0.95 -8.82 -21.26
C PRO A 17 -0.57 -8.73 -21.38
N THR A 18 -1.20 -9.80 -21.86
CA THR A 18 -2.65 -9.89 -22.01
C THR A 18 -3.37 -10.05 -20.68
N ASP A 19 -2.70 -10.62 -19.69
CA ASP A 19 -3.19 -10.78 -18.31
C ASP A 19 -2.29 -10.00 -17.35
N ILE A 20 -2.85 -8.98 -16.71
CA ILE A 20 -2.19 -8.16 -15.69
C ILE A 20 -3.07 -8.21 -14.46
N ARG A 21 -2.54 -8.76 -13.36
CA ARG A 21 -3.24 -8.86 -12.07
C ARG A 21 -2.54 -8.04 -11.00
N VAL A 22 -3.33 -7.53 -10.07
CA VAL A 22 -2.89 -6.67 -8.96
C VAL A 22 -3.07 -7.42 -7.65
N ALA A 23 -2.00 -7.51 -6.87
CA ALA A 23 -2.03 -8.08 -5.53
C ALA A 23 -1.59 -7.03 -4.50
N CYS A 24 -2.30 -6.92 -3.38
CA CYS A 24 -1.88 -6.09 -2.26
C CYS A 24 -2.25 -6.74 -0.93
N PRO A 25 -1.44 -6.62 0.14
CA PRO A 25 -1.76 -7.26 1.41
C PRO A 25 -3.09 -6.77 2.02
N TRP A 26 -3.35 -5.46 1.96
CA TRP A 26 -4.58 -4.85 2.47
C TRP A 26 -5.30 -4.06 1.39
N TYR A 27 -6.62 -4.22 1.30
CA TYR A 27 -7.49 -3.46 0.41
C TYR A 27 -8.40 -2.52 1.20
N LYS A 28 -8.54 -1.27 0.76
CA LYS A 28 -9.37 -0.24 1.42
C LYS A 28 -10.38 0.35 0.41
N PRO A 29 -11.59 -0.22 0.25
CA PRO A 29 -12.49 0.17 -0.84
C PRO A 29 -12.98 1.62 -0.72
N GLN A 30 -13.25 2.08 0.50
CA GLN A 30 -13.69 3.48 0.73
C GLN A 30 -12.63 4.52 0.33
N ASN A 31 -11.35 4.13 0.33
CA ASN A 31 -10.25 5.02 -0.05
C ASN A 31 -9.76 4.76 -1.49
N ASN A 32 -10.47 3.93 -2.25
CA ASN A 32 -10.12 3.66 -3.63
C ASN A 32 -10.48 4.87 -4.51
N LYS A 33 -9.47 5.52 -5.07
CA LYS A 33 -9.63 6.65 -6.01
C LYS A 33 -9.73 6.21 -7.47
N THR A 34 -9.74 4.90 -7.71
CA THR A 34 -9.80 4.29 -9.04
C THR A 34 -10.94 3.29 -9.11
N SER A 35 -11.31 2.88 -10.31
CA SER A 35 -12.28 1.78 -10.52
C SER A 35 -11.68 0.38 -10.35
N ILE A 36 -10.36 0.28 -10.12
CA ILE A 36 -9.64 -0.99 -10.06
C ILE A 36 -9.76 -1.60 -8.66
N VAL A 37 -10.30 -2.81 -8.59
CA VAL A 37 -10.25 -3.68 -7.41
C VAL A 37 -9.06 -4.64 -7.59
N PRO A 38 -8.20 -4.83 -6.58
CA PRO A 38 -7.12 -5.82 -6.65
C PRO A 38 -7.67 -7.24 -6.84
N ASP A 39 -7.05 -8.02 -7.71
CA ASP A 39 -7.38 -9.43 -7.93
C ASP A 39 -7.11 -10.29 -6.70
N TYR A 40 -6.09 -9.91 -5.92
CA TYR A 40 -5.69 -10.63 -4.72
C TYR A 40 -5.42 -9.67 -3.56
N PHE A 41 -6.01 -9.97 -2.41
CA PHE A 41 -5.68 -9.30 -1.16
C PHE A 41 -5.89 -10.22 0.04
N VAL A 42 -5.16 -9.97 1.13
CA VAL A 42 -5.28 -10.79 2.34
C VAL A 42 -6.50 -10.37 3.15
N LYS A 43 -6.68 -9.07 3.35
CA LYS A 43 -7.79 -8.54 4.15
C LYS A 43 -8.26 -7.18 3.64
N GLU A 44 -9.57 -6.98 3.68
CA GLU A 44 -10.18 -5.66 3.56
C GLU A 44 -10.22 -4.95 4.92
N THR A 45 -9.78 -3.70 5.00
CA THR A 45 -9.85 -2.93 6.25
C THR A 45 -9.96 -1.43 6.01
N HIS A 46 -10.53 -0.72 6.98
CA HIS A 46 -10.54 0.74 7.03
C HIS A 46 -9.52 1.30 8.03
N GLU A 47 -8.87 0.41 8.79
CA GLU A 47 -7.90 0.79 9.82
C GLU A 47 -6.67 1.44 9.21
N TRP A 48 -6.07 2.38 9.94
CA TRP A 48 -4.75 2.87 9.60
C TRP A 48 -3.71 1.75 9.78
N ILE A 49 -2.90 1.51 8.76
CA ILE A 49 -1.89 0.45 8.77
C ILE A 49 -0.54 1.13 8.56
N VAL A 50 0.40 0.82 9.43
CA VAL A 50 1.80 1.22 9.28
C VAL A 50 2.60 -0.01 8.95
N PHE A 51 3.33 0.01 7.84
CA PHE A 51 4.20 -1.10 7.48
C PHE A 51 5.52 -1.05 8.26
N PRO A 52 6.13 -2.20 8.59
CA PRO A 52 7.41 -2.23 9.32
C PRO A 52 8.56 -1.48 8.62
N HIS A 53 8.54 -1.35 7.29
CA HIS A 53 9.56 -0.58 6.57
C HIS A 53 9.31 0.95 6.60
N GLU A 54 8.10 1.40 6.93
CA GLU A 54 7.77 2.83 7.08
C GLU A 54 8.19 3.43 8.43
N ILE A 55 8.64 2.58 9.35
CA ILE A 55 9.26 2.97 10.63
C ILE A 55 10.77 2.78 10.60
N ASN A 56 11.28 1.97 9.66
CA ASN A 56 12.70 1.71 9.52
C ASN A 56 13.42 2.97 9.03
N GLY A 57 14.21 3.60 9.90
CA GLY A 57 14.94 4.84 9.63
C GLY A 57 14.40 6.08 10.36
N LEU A 58 13.30 5.96 11.12
CA LEU A 58 12.86 7.01 12.03
C LEU A 58 13.52 6.81 13.41
N SER A 59 13.91 7.91 14.05
CA SER A 59 14.30 7.91 15.45
C SER A 59 13.10 7.65 16.36
N LYS A 60 13.35 7.17 17.58
CA LYS A 60 12.29 6.91 18.57
C LYS A 60 11.45 8.17 18.85
N ASP A 61 12.09 9.34 18.88
CA ASP A 61 11.44 10.63 19.10
C ASP A 61 10.52 11.02 17.94
N GLU A 62 10.93 10.77 16.69
CA GLU A 62 10.10 11.02 15.50
C GLU A 62 8.87 10.11 15.46
N ILE A 63 9.04 8.84 15.85
CA ILE A 63 7.93 7.88 15.92
C ILE A 63 6.95 8.29 17.03
N ALA A 64 7.45 8.64 18.22
CA ALA A 64 6.63 9.01 19.36
C ALA A 64 5.81 10.30 19.09
N ASN A 65 6.39 11.29 18.43
CA ASN A 65 5.72 12.56 18.14
C ASN A 65 4.79 12.50 16.91
N GLY A 66 5.14 11.72 15.89
CA GLY A 66 4.41 11.70 14.61
C GLY A 66 3.41 10.55 14.44
N LYS A 67 3.57 9.44 15.18
CA LYS A 67 2.76 8.23 15.04
C LYS A 67 2.28 7.73 16.41
N THR A 68 1.45 8.55 17.07
CA THR A 68 0.88 8.27 18.41
C THR A 68 0.16 6.93 18.53
N ASP A 69 -0.38 6.40 17.42
CA ASP A 69 -1.02 5.09 17.35
C ASP A 69 -0.04 3.91 17.59
N LEU A 70 1.27 4.16 17.49
CA LEU A 70 2.33 3.19 17.79
C LEU A 70 2.82 3.25 19.25
N SER A 71 2.17 4.05 20.11
CA SER A 71 2.51 4.17 21.54
C SER A 71 2.56 2.82 22.26
N ASN A 72 1.69 1.89 21.87
CA ASN A 72 1.57 0.56 22.48
C ASN A 72 2.69 -0.43 22.09
N ILE A 73 3.58 -0.06 21.16
CA ILE A 73 4.67 -0.93 20.69
C ILE A 73 6.06 -0.25 20.83
N GLN A 74 6.16 0.85 21.57
CA GLN A 74 7.43 1.58 21.75
C GLN A 74 8.54 0.76 22.42
N ASP A 75 8.17 -0.28 23.17
CA ASP A 75 9.08 -1.21 23.83
C ASP A 75 9.81 -2.14 22.86
N ILE A 76 9.25 -2.37 21.67
CA ILE A 76 9.81 -3.23 20.62
C ILE A 76 10.31 -2.46 19.38
N LEU A 77 10.22 -1.13 19.40
CA LEU A 77 10.77 -0.19 18.41
C LEU A 77 12.18 0.26 18.79
#